data_AF-A0A645IX49-F1
#
_entry.id   AF-A0A645IX49-F1
#
_cell.length_a   1.000
_cell.length_b   1.000
_cell.length_c   1.000
_cell.angle_alpha   90.00
_cell.angle_beta   90.00
_cell.angle_gamma   90.00
#
_symmetry.space_group_name_H-M   'P 1'
#
loop_
_entity.id
_entity.type
_entity.pdbx_description
1 polymer ?
#
loop_
_entity_poly.entity_id
_entity_poly.type
_entity_poly.pdbx_seq_one_letter_code
_entity_poly.pdbx_strand_id
1 'polypeptide(L)'
;MNISYHMYTVVFAGFNPMSYMMIWYTIMLLSPFMAFICWYAKGCGTLSFIINIAIIVVMILCSFSLGMWYFYFTSAINTIFFIITLIVLYDTPKKSIYGLISAIVLAYLLSFFI
;
A
#
# COMPACT_ATOMS: atom_id res chain seq x y z
N MET A 1 -1.27 12.43 20.16
CA MET A 1 -0.01 13.21 20.06
C MET A 1 -0.16 14.48 19.22
N ASN A 2 -0.84 14.47 18.06
CA ASN A 2 -1.01 15.68 17.23
C ASN A 2 -1.84 16.81 17.89
N ILE A 3 -2.89 16.47 18.65
CA ILE A 3 -3.72 17.47 19.36
C ILE A 3 -2.92 18.16 20.47
N SER A 4 -2.18 17.38 21.26
CA SER A 4 -1.32 17.92 22.33
C SER A 4 -0.17 18.77 21.78
N TYR A 5 0.42 18.37 20.64
CA TYR A 5 1.43 19.18 19.95
C TYR A 5 0.85 20.49 19.40
N HIS A 6 -0.32 20.44 18.76
CA HIS A 6 -0.99 21.64 18.24
C HIS A 6 -1.34 22.61 19.36
N MET A 7 -1.95 22.13 20.44
CA MET A 7 -2.22 22.93 21.63
C MET A 7 -0.94 23.53 22.24
N TYR A 8 0.16 22.77 22.30
CA TYR A 8 1.43 23.28 22.80
C TYR A 8 1.96 24.44 21.95
N THR A 9 1.94 24.31 20.62
CA THR A 9 2.43 25.37 19.72
C THR A 9 1.60 26.65 19.82
N VAL A 10 0.28 26.53 19.97
CA VAL A 10 -0.62 27.67 20.10
C VAL A 10 -0.52 28.34 21.49
N VAL A 11 -0.47 27.55 22.56
CA VAL A 11 -0.52 28.06 23.94
C VAL A 11 0.85 28.52 24.44
N PHE A 12 1.93 27.77 24.15
CA PHE A 12 3.26 28.04 24.70
C PHE A 12 4.22 28.67 23.70
N ALA A 13 4.16 28.27 22.42
CA ALA A 13 5.09 28.76 21.41
C ALA A 13 4.57 29.99 20.64
N GLY A 14 3.29 30.34 20.80
CA GLY A 14 2.68 31.54 20.22
C GLY A 14 2.52 31.53 18.69
N PHE A 15 2.67 30.38 18.03
CA PHE A 15 2.47 30.24 16.58
C PHE A 15 1.45 29.14 16.26
N ASN A 16 0.61 29.34 15.24
CA ASN A 16 -0.42 28.38 14.82
C ASN A 16 -0.09 27.77 13.44
N PRO A 17 0.53 26.57 13.38
CA PRO A 17 0.87 25.92 12.12
C PRO A 17 -0.34 25.17 11.53
N MET A 18 -1.41 25.90 11.23
CA MET A 18 -2.71 25.34 10.85
C MET A 18 -2.62 24.45 9.60
N SER A 19 -2.00 24.95 8.51
CA SER A 19 -1.86 24.17 7.27
C SER A 19 -1.05 22.88 7.46
N TYR A 20 0.00 22.90 8.29
CA TYR A 20 0.81 21.72 8.55
C TYR A 20 0.05 20.71 9.42
N MET A 21 -0.64 21.16 10.47
CA MET A 21 -1.44 20.28 11.33
C MET A 21 -2.60 19.61 10.61
N MET A 22 -3.21 20.28 9.64
CA MET A 22 -4.26 19.68 8.81
C MET A 22 -3.76 18.44 8.06
N ILE A 23 -2.53 18.45 7.53
CA ILE A 23 -1.91 17.27 6.88
C ILE A 23 -1.72 16.14 7.89
N TRP A 24 -1.28 16.44 9.11
CA TRP A 24 -1.10 15.42 10.14
C TRP A 24 -2.41 14.84 10.65
N TYR A 25 -3.46 15.65 10.75
CA TYR A 25 -4.78 15.17 11.11
C TYR A 25 -5.39 14.27 10.04
N THR A 26 -5.22 14.58 8.76
CA THR A 26 -5.69 13.70 7.68
C THR A 26 -4.93 12.38 7.66
N ILE A 27 -3.60 12.40 7.81
CA ILE A 27 -2.80 11.17 7.91
C ILE A 27 -3.22 10.34 9.12
N MET A 28 -3.41 10.97 10.29
CA MET A 28 -3.88 10.29 11.50
C MET A 28 -5.23 9.63 11.28
N LEU A 29 -6.17 10.33 10.64
CA LEU A 29 -7.51 9.81 10.37
C LEU A 29 -7.50 8.66 9.36
N LEU A 30 -6.68 8.75 8.31
CA LEU A 30 -6.59 7.73 7.25
C LEU A 30 -5.81 6.49 7.68
N SER A 31 -4.82 6.63 8.57
CA SER A 31 -3.95 5.54 9.00
C SER A 31 -4.69 4.28 9.53
N PRO A 32 -5.70 4.35 10.42
CA PRO A 32 -6.41 3.17 10.90
C PRO A 32 -7.21 2.45 9.80
N PHE A 33 -7.77 3.18 8.84
CA PHE A 33 -8.51 2.57 7.73
C PHE A 33 -7.58 1.74 6.85
N MET A 34 -6.40 2.29 6.52
CA MET A 34 -5.41 1.57 5.72
C MET A 34 -4.84 0.37 6.49
N ALA A 35 -4.61 0.52 7.79
CA ALA A 35 -4.16 -0.58 8.65
C ALA A 35 -5.18 -1.72 8.72
N PHE A 36 -6.48 -1.40 8.79
CA PHE A 36 -7.55 -2.40 8.80
C PHE A 36 -7.55 -3.25 7.51
N ILE A 37 -7.37 -2.61 6.34
CA ILE A 37 -7.29 -3.30 5.05
C ILE A 37 -6.08 -4.24 5.01
N CYS A 38 -4.89 -3.76 5.43
CA CYS A 38 -3.67 -4.58 5.46
C CYS A 38 -3.78 -5.76 6.42
N TRP A 39 -4.41 -5.58 7.58
CA TRP A 39 -4.65 -6.65 8.53
C TRP A 39 -5.61 -7.69 7.95
N TYR A 40 -6.70 -7.23 7.32
CA TYR A 40 -7.69 -8.11 6.70
C TYR A 40 -7.10 -8.93 5.54
N ALA A 41 -6.16 -8.37 4.77
CA ALA A 41 -5.44 -9.05 3.70
C ALA A 41 -4.59 -10.25 4.18
N LYS A 42 -4.24 -10.31 5.47
CA LYS A 42 -3.53 -11.44 6.10
C LYS A 42 -4.45 -12.48 6.73
N GLY A 43 -5.76 -12.26 6.70
CA GLY A 43 -6.74 -13.15 7.32
C GLY A 43 -6.82 -14.54 6.68
N CYS A 44 -7.52 -15.44 7.36
CA CYS A 44 -7.86 -16.77 6.85
C CYS A 44 -9.26 -16.73 6.20
N GLY A 45 -9.33 -16.37 4.93
CA GLY A 45 -10.58 -16.34 4.16
C GLY A 45 -10.36 -16.11 2.67
N THR A 46 -11.36 -16.43 1.85
CA THR A 46 -11.35 -16.16 0.42
C THR A 46 -11.31 -14.66 0.13
N LEU A 47 -12.04 -13.86 0.90
CA LEU A 47 -12.06 -12.39 0.77
C LEU A 47 -10.67 -11.78 1.10
N SER A 48 -10.01 -12.28 2.15
CA SER A 48 -8.64 -11.87 2.50
C SER A 48 -7.66 -12.14 1.36
N PHE A 49 -7.79 -13.30 0.70
CA PHE A 49 -6.95 -13.66 -0.43
C PHE A 49 -7.20 -12.76 -1.66
N ILE A 50 -8.45 -12.43 -1.96
CA ILE A 50 -8.80 -11.49 -3.04
C ILE A 50 -8.19 -10.11 -2.79
N ILE A 51 -8.30 -9.58 -1.56
CA ILE A 51 -7.73 -8.28 -1.20
C ILE A 51 -6.20 -8.30 -1.29
N ASN A 52 -5.58 -9.39 -0.83
CA ASN A 52 -4.13 -9.59 -0.93
C ASN A 52 -3.65 -9.55 -2.40
N ILE A 53 -4.30 -10.33 -3.27
CA ILE A 53 -4.01 -10.34 -4.71
C ILE A 53 -4.21 -8.96 -5.31
N ALA A 54 -5.33 -8.29 -5.01
CA ALA A 54 -5.64 -6.97 -5.56
C ALA A 54 -4.53 -5.94 -5.22
N ILE A 55 -4.03 -5.94 -3.99
CA ILE A 55 -2.92 -5.06 -3.57
C ILE A 55 -1.66 -5.37 -4.38
N ILE A 56 -1.31 -6.65 -4.53
CA ILE A 56 -0.11 -7.08 -5.27
C ILE A 56 -0.23 -6.74 -6.76
N VAL A 57 -1.40 -6.98 -7.37
CA VAL A 57 -1.67 -6.65 -8.78
C VAL A 57 -1.46 -5.17 -9.05
N VAL A 58 -2.06 -4.30 -8.23
CA VAL A 58 -1.90 -2.85 -8.36
C VAL A 58 -0.43 -2.45 -8.21
N MET A 59 0.28 -3.04 -7.25
CA MET A 59 1.71 -2.75 -7.08
C MET A 59 2.57 -3.25 -8.25
N ILE A 60 2.23 -4.37 -8.87
CA ILE A 60 2.89 -4.87 -10.07
C ILE A 60 2.67 -3.89 -11.22
N LEU A 61 1.44 -3.47 -11.48
CA LEU A 61 1.11 -2.52 -12.55
C LEU A 61 1.79 -1.16 -12.36
N CYS A 62 1.96 -0.70 -11.12
CA CYS A 62 2.67 0.54 -10.82
C CYS A 62 4.21 0.42 -10.94
N SER A 63 4.76 -0.77 -10.68
CA SER A 63 6.22 -0.97 -10.60
C SER A 63 6.83 -1.45 -11.91
N PHE A 64 6.07 -2.24 -12.66
CA PHE A 64 6.51 -2.88 -13.89
C PHE A 64 5.57 -2.51 -15.02
N SER A 65 6.16 -2.02 -16.11
CA SER A 65 5.46 -1.92 -17.39
C SER A 65 5.51 -3.28 -18.06
N LEU A 66 4.37 -3.97 -18.05
CA LEU A 66 4.17 -5.29 -18.64
C LEU A 66 3.50 -5.13 -20.00
N GLY A 67 4.08 -5.74 -21.03
CA GLY A 67 3.47 -5.84 -22.35
C GLY A 67 3.71 -7.20 -22.94
N MET A 68 3.05 -7.47 -24.06
CA MET A 68 3.12 -8.78 -24.73
C MET A 68 4.56 -9.17 -25.14
N TRP A 69 5.41 -8.17 -25.38
CA TRP A 69 6.80 -8.34 -25.80
C TRP A 69 7.80 -7.52 -24.99
N TYR A 70 7.35 -6.88 -23.90
CA TYR A 70 8.22 -6.02 -23.09
C TYR A 70 7.98 -6.20 -21.60
N PHE A 71 9.07 -6.11 -20.85
CA PHE A 71 9.09 -6.05 -19.39
C PHE A 71 10.09 -4.97 -18.99
N TYR A 72 9.58 -3.83 -18.50
CA TYR A 72 10.43 -2.71 -18.09
C TYR A 72 10.14 -2.31 -16.64
N PHE A 73 11.20 -1.96 -15.91
CA PHE A 73 11.09 -1.35 -14.60
C PHE A 73 10.75 0.12 -14.75
N THR A 74 9.63 0.56 -14.17
CA THR A 74 9.21 1.96 -14.24
C THR A 74 10.16 2.86 -13.45
N SER A 75 10.48 2.48 -12.20
CA SER A 75 11.44 3.20 -11.37
C SER A 75 12.03 2.27 -10.31
N ALA A 76 13.28 2.52 -9.90
CA ALA A 76 13.92 1.78 -8.82
C ALA A 76 13.16 1.93 -7.48
N ILE A 77 12.56 3.11 -7.26
CA ILE A 77 11.76 3.41 -6.06
C ILE A 77 10.49 2.58 -6.01
N ASN A 78 9.76 2.45 -7.12
CA ASN A 78 8.54 1.65 -7.17
C ASN A 78 8.87 0.17 -6.91
N THR A 79 9.98 -0.33 -7.45
CA THR A 79 10.46 -1.69 -7.19
C THR A 79 10.77 -1.92 -5.70
N ILE A 80 11.37 -0.93 -5.01
CA ILE A 80 11.60 -1.01 -3.56
C ILE A 80 10.27 -1.07 -2.80
N PHE A 81 9.31 -0.21 -3.15
CA PHE A 81 7.96 -0.26 -2.55
C PHE A 81 7.27 -1.60 -2.79
N PHE A 82 7.42 -2.19 -3.98
CA PHE A 82 6.92 -3.53 -4.26
C PHE A 82 7.54 -4.58 -3.33
N ILE A 83 8.86 -4.58 -3.14
CA ILE A 83 9.53 -5.51 -2.22
C ILE A 83 9.03 -5.31 -0.78
N ILE A 84 8.88 -4.07 -0.33
CA ILE A 84 8.31 -3.75 0.98
C ILE A 84 6.89 -4.31 1.08
N THR A 85 6.05 -4.15 0.06
CA THR A 85 4.68 -4.68 0.09
C THR A 85 4.66 -6.20 0.21
N LEU A 86 5.57 -6.93 -0.46
CA LEU A 86 5.68 -8.38 -0.31
C LEU A 86 6.09 -8.80 1.10
N ILE A 87 7.04 -8.08 1.72
CA ILE A 87 7.44 -8.30 3.11
C ILE A 87 6.27 -8.01 4.05
N VAL A 88 5.56 -6.90 3.84
CA VAL A 88 4.43 -6.49 4.66
C VAL A 88 3.27 -7.48 4.54
N LEU A 89 2.94 -7.98 3.35
CA LEU A 89 1.84 -8.93 3.11
C LEU A 89 2.21 -10.40 3.34
N TYR A 90 3.44 -10.70 3.74
CA TYR A 90 3.88 -12.04 4.04
C TYR A 90 3.06 -12.64 5.19
N ASP A 91 2.47 -13.82 4.93
CA ASP A 91 1.76 -14.65 5.91
C ASP A 91 2.43 -16.03 5.97
N THR A 92 1.91 -17.01 5.23
CA THR A 92 2.51 -18.34 5.09
C THR A 92 3.15 -18.50 3.71
N PRO A 93 4.24 -19.27 3.57
CA PRO A 93 4.98 -19.38 2.31
C PRO A 93 4.08 -19.89 1.18
N LYS A 94 3.20 -20.86 1.46
CA LYS A 94 2.26 -21.40 0.46
C LYS A 94 1.28 -20.33 -0.03
N LYS A 95 0.57 -19.65 0.88
CA LYS A 95 -0.42 -18.63 0.49
C LYS A 95 0.23 -17.46 -0.25
N SER A 96 1.40 -17.02 0.21
CA SER A 96 2.13 -15.91 -0.42
C SER A 96 2.56 -16.26 -1.85
N ILE A 97 3.09 -17.46 -2.08
CA ILE A 97 3.45 -17.93 -3.43
C ILE A 97 2.22 -18.01 -4.34
N TYR A 98 1.11 -18.59 -3.86
CA TYR A 98 -0.12 -18.66 -4.67
C TYR A 98 -0.69 -17.26 -4.97
N GLY A 99 -0.64 -16.34 -4.00
CA GLY A 99 -1.05 -14.95 -4.17
C GLY A 99 -0.19 -14.21 -5.20
N LEU A 100 1.13 -14.39 -5.14
CA LEU A 100 2.07 -13.82 -6.11
C LEU A 100 1.85 -14.33 -7.53
N ILE A 101 1.73 -15.65 -7.72
CA ILE A 101 1.51 -16.25 -9.04
C ILE A 101 0.19 -15.77 -9.63
N SER A 102 -0.89 -15.82 -8.85
CA SER A 102 -2.21 -15.34 -9.30
C SER A 102 -2.21 -13.84 -9.60
N ALA A 103 -1.51 -13.03 -8.81
CA ALA A 103 -1.36 -11.60 -9.07
C ALA A 103 -0.58 -11.32 -10.35
N ILE A 104 0.49 -12.07 -10.64
CA ILE A 104 1.25 -11.90 -11.90
C ILE A 104 0.38 -12.22 -13.12
N VAL A 105 -0.37 -13.33 -13.07
CA VAL A 105 -1.29 -13.71 -14.16
C VAL A 105 -2.35 -12.64 -14.36
N LEU A 106 -2.97 -12.16 -13.29
CA LEU A 106 -3.99 -11.11 -13.36
C LEU A 106 -3.43 -9.77 -13.84
N ALA A 107 -2.24 -9.36 -13.37
CA ALA A 107 -1.60 -8.13 -13.79
C ALA A 107 -1.27 -8.16 -15.29
N TYR A 108 -0.78 -9.29 -15.81
CA TYR A 108 -0.54 -9.46 -17.24
C TYR A 108 -1.83 -9.40 -18.08
N LEU A 109 -2.94 -9.96 -17.58
CA LEU A 109 -4.23 -9.85 -18.25
C LEU A 109 -4.74 -8.39 -18.26
N LEU A 110 -4.61 -7.67 -17.14
CA LEU A 110 -5.03 -6.27 -17.03
C LEU A 110 -4.17 -5.34 -17.89
N SER A 111 -2.86 -5.58 -17.96
CA SER A 111 -1.94 -4.78 -18.80
C SER A 111 -2.18 -4.96 -20.29
N PHE A 112 -2.96 -5.95 -20.72
CA PHE A 112 -3.40 -6.06 -22.11
C PHE A 112 -4.56 -5.11 -22.44
N PHE A 113 -5.39 -4.78 -21.44
CA PHE A 113 -6.54 -3.90 -21.60
C PHE A 113 -6.21 -2.41 -21.39
N ILE A 114 -5.13 -2.13 -20.66
CA ILE A 114 -4.62 -0.77 -20.37
C ILE A 114 -3.53 -0.41 -21.36
#